data_AF-V7B4L3-F1
#
_entry.id   AF-V7B4L3-F1
#
_cell.length_a   1.000
_cell.length_b   1.000
_cell.length_c   1.000
_cell.angle_alpha   90.00
_cell.angle_beta   90.00
_cell.angle_gamma   90.00
#
_symmetry.space_group_name_H-M   'P 1'
#
loop_
_entity.id
_entity.type
_entity.pdbx_description
1 polymer ?
#
loop_
_entity_poly.entity_id
_entity_poly.type
_entity_poly.pdbx_seq_one_letter_code
_entity_poly.pdbx_strand_id
1 'polypeptide(L)' 'MESLWVGIVRGVGEQRNILIFKQGKPNTEEIFRQAQLRSWLWMKNRICAFNFSFSDWLFNPKLCVKGYR' A
#
# COMPACT_ATOMS: atom_id res chain seq x y z
N MET A 1 -1.92 12.50 -5.33
CA MET A 1 -2.88 11.39 -5.37
C MET A 1 -2.67 10.48 -6.58
N GLU A 2 -2.42 11.00 -7.78
CA GLU A 2 -2.17 10.17 -8.97
C GLU A 2 -1.03 9.14 -8.80
N SER A 3 0.08 9.52 -8.18
CA SER A 3 1.21 8.60 -7.98
C SER A 3 0.96 7.52 -6.92
N LEU A 4 -0.01 7.71 -6.01
CA LEU A 4 -0.46 6.65 -5.09
C LEU A 4 -1.31 5.62 -5.85
N TRP A 5 -2.22 6.11 -6.70
CA TRP A 5 -3.06 5.27 -7.56
C TRP A 5 -2.22 4.42 -8.51
N VAL A 6 -1.20 5.01 -9.16
CA VAL A 6 -0.26 4.28 -10.02
C VAL A 6 0.50 3.21 -9.23
N GLY A 7 0.93 3.51 -8.00
CA GLY A 7 1.60 2.54 -7.12
C GLY A 7 0.70 1.36 -6.72
N ILE A 8 -0.57 1.63 -6.42
CA ILE A 8 -1.57 0.60 -6.10
C ILE A 8 -1.87 -0.26 -7.32
N VAL A 9 -2.15 0.34 -8.48
CA VAL A 9 -2.44 -0.39 -9.73
C VAL A 9 -1.26 -1.24 -10.16
N ARG A 10 -0.04 -0.71 -10.05
CA ARG A 10 1.18 -1.47 -10.32
C ARG A 10 1.35 -2.63 -9.34
N GLY A 11 1.06 -2.44 -8.05
CA GLY A 11 1.09 -3.51 -7.05
C GLY A 11 0.10 -4.63 -7.35
N VAL A 12 -1.12 -4.29 -7.78
CA VAL A 12 -2.13 -5.26 -8.23
C VAL A 12 -1.66 -5.99 -9.49
N GLY A 13 -1.04 -5.28 -10.44
CA GLY A 13 -0.47 -5.87 -11.66
C GLY A 13 0.68 -6.84 -11.37
N GLU A 14 1.58 -6.50 -10.46
CA GLU A 14 2.68 -7.37 -10.02
C GLU A 14 2.16 -8.66 -9.36
N GLN A 15 1.10 -8.57 -8.54
CA GLN A 15 0.46 -9.73 -7.94
C GLN A 15 -0.25 -10.61 -8.97
N ARG A 16 -0.96 -10.01 -9.94
CA ARG A 16 -1.55 -10.73 -11.07
C ARG A 16 -0.48 -11.51 -11.85
N ASN A 17 0.68 -10.90 -12.08
CA ASN A 17 1.79 -11.55 -12.75
C ASN A 17 2.35 -12.73 -11.92
N ILE A 18 2.42 -12.62 -10.60
CA ILE A 18 2.81 -13.75 -9.73
C ILE A 18 1.83 -14.92 -9.86
N LEU A 19 0.52 -14.65 -9.89
CA LEU A 19 -0.50 -15.70 -10.02
C LEU A 19 -0.47 -16.40 -11.38
N ILE A 20 -0.34 -15.62 -12.47
CA ILE A 20 -0.33 -16.16 -13.83
C ILE A 20 0.99 -16.88 -14.14
N PHE A 21 2.12 -16.28 -13.78
CA PHE A 21 3.44 -16.75 -14.23
C PHE A 21 4.18 -17.63 -13.23
N LYS A 22 3.80 -17.62 -11.93
CA LYS A 22 4.45 -18.47 -10.91
C LYS A 22 3.58 -19.62 -10.39
N GLN A 23 2.44 -19.90 -11.03
CA GLN A 23 1.46 -20.91 -10.59
C GLN A 23 1.06 -20.78 -9.10
N GLY A 24 1.17 -19.57 -8.55
CA GLY A 24 0.82 -19.30 -7.16
C GLY A 24 -0.70 -19.33 -6.97
N LYS A 25 -1.16 -19.80 -5.80
CA LYS A 25 -2.57 -19.62 -5.41
C LYS A 25 -2.81 -18.17 -4.98
N PRO A 26 -3.95 -17.57 -5.34
CA PRO A 26 -4.33 -16.25 -4.85
C PRO A 26 -4.39 -16.27 -3.32
N ASN A 27 -3.51 -15.51 -2.70
CA ASN A 27 -3.55 -15.22 -1.27
C ASN A 27 -4.02 -13.77 -1.12
N THR A 28 -5.33 -13.61 -0.96
CA THR A 28 -5.98 -12.30 -0.84
C THR A 28 -5.46 -11.52 0.36
N GLU A 29 -5.06 -12.20 1.43
CA GLU A 29 -4.49 -11.56 2.61
C GLU A 29 -3.09 -10.99 2.32
N GLU A 30 -2.25 -11.74 1.60
CA GLU A 30 -0.93 -11.24 1.17
C GLU A 30 -1.07 -10.04 0.23
N ILE A 31 -2.01 -10.10 -0.72
CA ILE A 31 -2.30 -8.99 -1.64
C ILE A 31 -2.70 -7.73 -0.85
N PHE A 32 -3.58 -7.90 0.13
CA PHE A 32 -4.04 -6.79 0.96
C PHE A 32 -2.91 -6.21 1.82
N ARG A 33 -2.09 -7.04 2.46
CA ARG A 33 -0.92 -6.61 3.25
C ARG A 33 0.10 -5.86 2.38
N GLN A 34 0.36 -6.34 1.16
CA GLN A 34 1.26 -5.67 0.22
C GLN A 34 0.72 -4.30 -0.20
N ALA A 35 -0.59 -4.18 -0.44
CA ALA A 35 -1.21 -2.89 -0.74
C ALA A 35 -1.11 -1.91 0.44
N GLN A 36 -1.33 -2.38 1.67
CA GLN A 36 -1.16 -1.58 2.88
C GLN A 36 0.29 -1.10 3.06
N LEU A 37 1.27 -1.99 2.88
CA LEU A 37 2.69 -1.65 3.02
C LEU A 37 3.15 -0.63 1.97
N ARG A 38 2.78 -0.85 0.69
CA ARG A 38 3.17 0.04 -0.40
C ARG A 38 2.55 1.42 -0.29
N SER A 39 1.28 1.50 0.13
CA SER A 39 0.61 2.78 0.36
C SER A 39 1.23 3.56 1.53
N TRP A 40 1.57 2.88 2.63
CA TRP A 40 2.29 3.50 3.74
C TRP A 40 3.67 4.02 3.34
N LEU A 41 4.48 3.21 2.66
CA LEU A 41 5.81 3.61 2.17
C LEU A 41 5.71 4.83 1.23
N TRP A 42 4.68 4.87 0.38
CA TRP A 42 4.44 6.02 -0.49
C TRP A 42 4.16 7.29 0.33
N MET A 43 3.29 7.22 1.34
CA MET A 43 2.99 8.35 2.22
C MET A 43 4.23 8.84 2.95
N LYS A 44 4.98 7.92 3.57
CA LYS A 44 6.21 8.20 4.33
C LYS A 44 7.30 8.86 3.48
N ASN A 45 7.46 8.42 2.23
CA ASN A 45 8.51 8.95 1.35
C ASN A 45 8.11 10.25 0.65
N ARG A 46 6.82 10.56 0.50
CA ARG A 46 6.33 11.75 -0.21
C ARG A 46 6.02 12.93 0.71
N ILE A 47 5.69 12.67 1.97
CA ILE A 47 5.25 13.69 2.91
C ILE A 47 6.29 13.80 4.01
N CYS A 48 7.09 14.87 4.00
CA CYS A 48 8.16 15.09 5.00
C CYS A 48 7.66 15.11 6.46
N ALA A 49 6.39 15.44 6.69
CA ALA A 49 5.77 15.47 8.03
C ALA A 49 5.02 14.18 8.39
N PHE A 50 5.12 13.12 7.58
CA PHE A 50 4.41 11.88 7.85
C PHE A 50 5.11 11.06 8.93
N ASN A 51 4.73 11.34 10.18
CA ASN A 51 5.31 10.73 11.38
C ASN A 51 4.56 9.48 11.87
N PHE A 52 3.64 8.94 11.08
CA PHE A 52 2.85 7.76 11.45
C PHE A 52 3.61 6.47 11.15
N SER A 53 3.62 5.56 12.13
CA SER A 53 4.17 4.21 11.96
C SER A 53 3.31 3.38 11.01
N PHE A 54 3.85 2.23 10.57
CA PHE A 54 3.07 1.29 9.75
C PHE A 54 1.87 0.76 10.54
N SER A 55 2.01 0.53 11.84
CA SER A 55 0.91 0.11 12.72
C SER A 55 -0.20 1.17 12.76
N ASP A 56 0.15 2.44 12.91
CA ASP A 56 -0.84 3.54 12.90
C ASP A 56 -1.62 3.56 11.58
N TRP A 57 -0.92 3.33 10.47
CA TRP A 57 -1.53 3.23 9.14
C TRP A 57 -2.46 2.04 8.98
N LEU A 58 -2.14 0.89 9.58
CA LEU A 58 -2.98 -0.30 9.54
C LEU A 58 -4.26 -0.12 10.35
N PHE A 59 -4.14 0.39 11.58
CA PHE A 59 -5.26 0.50 12.50
C PHE A 59 -6.12 1.74 12.23
N ASN A 60 -5.51 2.84 11.80
CA ASN A 60 -6.18 4.15 11.69
C ASN A 60 -5.77 4.92 10.41
N PRO A 61 -5.88 4.34 9.20
CA PRO A 61 -5.42 4.99 7.97
C PRO A 61 -6.10 6.35 7.72
N LYS A 62 -7.38 6.49 8.10
CA LYS A 62 -8.11 7.76 7.99
C LYS A 62 -7.50 8.88 8.84
N LEU A 63 -7.02 8.55 10.05
CA LEU A 63 -6.38 9.53 10.92
C LEU A 63 -5.00 9.91 10.37
N CYS A 64 -4.24 8.94 9.86
CA CYS A 64 -2.94 9.21 9.23
C CYS A 64 -3.05 10.12 8.00
N VAL A 65 -4.13 9.99 7.20
CA VAL A 65 -4.39 10.86 6.05
C VAL A 65 -4.92 12.23 6.48
N LYS A 66 -5.73 12.31 7.54
CA LYS A 66 -6.23 13.61 8.05
C LYS A 66 -5.16 14.41 8.79
N GLY A 67 -4.35 13.75 9.62
CA GLY A 67 -3.32 14.39 10.44
C GLY A 67 -2.09 14.86 9.66
N TYR A 68 -1.97 14.50 8.38
CA TYR A 68 -0.96 15.09 7.49
C TYR A 68 -1.44 16.40 6.84
N ARG A 69 -2.75 16.62 6.72
CA ARG A 69 -3.35 17.79 6.08
C ARG A 69 -3.23 19.02 6.96
#